data_AF-A0A378LA36-F1
#
_entry.id   AF-A0A378LA36-F1
#
_cell.length_a   1.000
_cell.length_b   1.000
_cell.length_c   1.000
_cell.angle_alpha   90.00
_cell.angle_beta   90.00
_cell.angle_gamma   90.00
#
_symmetry.space_group_name_H-M   'P 1'
#
loop_
_entity.id
_entity.type
_entity.pdbx_description
1 polymer ?
#
loop_
_entity_poly.entity_id
_entity_poly.type
_entity_poly.pdbx_seq_one_letter_code
_entity_poly.pdbx_strand_id
1 'polypeptide(L)'
;MKTSSNSNALKEYTLFDLQSNLNHAINSYNQNGIIVLKEYLNQVELPELLNEIEKIQNDAELDIAQNWNNEIVCFYSKNPLKPESEPKEYVTKPYFQSSSHKAHVFYEVIDDVRVVNRIGHGMHLIEKYSMMQHTVYKNSMLKSIFKGIGFRKPICHLSVYIPKHPHGLGSEVRPHQESTFAYTEPTSVVVLWLALEDASIENGCMYGVMGSNRWPLKWVHG
;
A
#
# COMPACT_ATOMS: atom_id res chain seq x y z
N MET A 1 -2.86 -6.50 -11.96
CA MET A 1 -1.83 -7.41 -11.39
C MET A 1 -1.49 -8.45 -12.43
N LYS A 2 -0.20 -8.70 -12.69
CA LYS A 2 0.24 -9.78 -13.59
C LYS A 2 0.95 -10.88 -12.80
N THR A 3 0.61 -12.14 -13.09
CA THR A 3 1.25 -13.32 -12.50
C THR A 3 2.25 -13.93 -13.48
N SER A 4 3.43 -14.33 -13.01
CA SER A 4 4.49 -14.92 -13.82
C SER A 4 4.28 -16.43 -14.04
N SER A 5 3.22 -16.80 -14.79
CA SER A 5 3.11 -18.10 -15.46
C SER A 5 1.86 -18.11 -16.36
N ASN A 6 2.06 -18.40 -17.65
CA ASN A 6 1.12 -18.20 -18.77
C ASN A 6 -0.12 -19.16 -18.83
N SER A 7 -0.78 -19.48 -17.72
CA SER A 7 -2.02 -20.30 -17.79
C SER A 7 -3.09 -20.12 -16.72
N ASN A 8 -2.92 -19.29 -15.68
CA ASN A 8 -3.98 -19.08 -14.68
C ASN A 8 -4.09 -17.61 -14.30
N ALA A 9 -4.95 -16.85 -15.00
CA ALA A 9 -5.39 -15.56 -14.51
C ALA A 9 -6.10 -15.73 -13.17
N LEU A 10 -5.82 -14.87 -12.19
CA LEU A 10 -6.52 -14.89 -10.92
C LEU A 10 -8.01 -14.59 -11.18
N LYS A 11 -8.89 -15.40 -10.59
CA LYS A 11 -10.32 -15.09 -10.58
C LYS A 11 -10.55 -13.80 -9.80
N GLU A 12 -11.41 -12.97 -10.34
CA GLU A 12 -11.86 -11.72 -9.74
C GLU A 12 -13.21 -11.94 -9.04
N TYR A 13 -13.42 -11.24 -7.93
CA TYR A 13 -14.61 -11.39 -7.11
C TYR A 13 -15.24 -10.02 -6.83
N THR A 14 -16.51 -9.86 -7.18
CA THR A 14 -17.35 -8.74 -6.75
C THR A 14 -17.96 -9.02 -5.37
N LEU A 15 -18.62 -8.03 -4.77
CA LEU A 15 -19.39 -8.25 -3.53
C LEU A 15 -20.44 -9.35 -3.70
N PHE A 16 -21.11 -9.41 -4.86
CA PHE A 16 -22.12 -10.43 -5.16
C PHE A 16 -21.51 -11.84 -5.18
N ASP A 17 -20.31 -12.00 -5.76
CA ASP A 17 -19.60 -13.29 -5.77
C ASP A 17 -19.26 -13.76 -4.36
N LEU A 18 -18.78 -12.84 -3.50
CA LEU A 18 -18.45 -13.13 -2.11
C LEU A 18 -19.69 -13.53 -1.30
N GLN A 19 -20.83 -12.87 -1.53
CA GLN A 19 -22.09 -13.21 -0.87
C GLN A 19 -22.65 -14.55 -1.35
N SER A 20 -22.48 -14.87 -2.63
CA SER A 20 -22.99 -16.10 -3.23
C SER A 20 -22.16 -17.33 -2.85
N ASN A 21 -20.82 -17.21 -2.85
CA ASN A 21 -19.94 -18.33 -2.51
C ASN A 21 -18.59 -17.86 -1.94
N LEU A 22 -18.61 -17.40 -0.69
CA LEU A 22 -17.40 -17.00 0.04
C LEU A 22 -16.35 -18.12 0.07
N ASN A 23 -16.75 -19.37 0.27
CA ASN A 23 -15.81 -20.51 0.37
C ASN A 23 -14.96 -20.66 -0.90
N HIS A 24 -15.53 -20.41 -2.08
CA HIS A 24 -14.77 -20.44 -3.33
C HIS A 24 -13.71 -19.31 -3.39
N ALA A 25 -14.02 -18.12 -2.86
CA ALA A 25 -13.07 -17.02 -2.76
C ALA A 25 -11.94 -17.34 -1.78
N ILE A 26 -12.28 -17.88 -0.61
CA ILE A 26 -11.30 -18.25 0.43
C ILE A 26 -10.39 -19.39 -0.03
N ASN A 27 -10.92 -20.41 -0.72
CA ASN A 27 -10.10 -21.49 -1.27
C ASN A 27 -9.11 -20.96 -2.32
N SER A 28 -9.54 -20.04 -3.20
CA SER A 28 -8.67 -19.38 -4.16
C SER A 28 -7.56 -18.58 -3.46
N TYR A 29 -7.90 -17.79 -2.45
CA TYR A 29 -6.92 -17.06 -1.64
C TYR A 29 -5.91 -17.99 -0.97
N ASN A 30 -6.37 -19.07 -0.32
CA ASN A 30 -5.48 -20.03 0.36
C ASN A 30 -4.52 -20.72 -0.62
N GLN A 31 -5.00 -21.05 -1.82
CA GLN A 31 -4.21 -21.68 -2.88
C GLN A 31 -3.18 -20.71 -3.49
N ASN A 32 -3.58 -19.47 -3.75
CA ASN A 32 -2.78 -18.51 -4.52
C ASN A 32 -1.99 -17.51 -3.65
N GLY A 33 -2.36 -17.34 -2.38
CA GLY A 33 -1.84 -16.29 -1.51
C GLY A 33 -2.32 -14.88 -1.88
N ILE A 34 -3.09 -14.76 -2.96
CA ILE A 34 -3.53 -13.51 -3.56
C ILE A 34 -4.97 -13.69 -4.01
N ILE A 35 -5.79 -12.67 -3.80
CA ILE A 35 -7.17 -12.57 -4.28
C ILE A 35 -7.39 -11.21 -4.92
N VAL A 36 -8.19 -11.17 -6.00
CA VAL A 36 -8.55 -9.92 -6.68
C VAL A 36 -10.00 -9.58 -6.35
N LEU A 37 -10.22 -8.43 -5.72
CA LEU A 37 -11.53 -7.90 -5.40
C LEU A 37 -11.86 -6.77 -6.38
N LYS A 38 -12.90 -6.96 -7.19
CA LYS A 38 -13.38 -5.94 -8.13
C LYS A 38 -14.42 -5.04 -7.46
N GLU A 39 -14.46 -3.79 -7.93
CA GLU A 39 -15.45 -2.80 -7.48
C GLU A 39 -15.40 -2.57 -5.96
N TYR A 40 -14.19 -2.64 -5.38
CA TYR A 40 -13.98 -2.46 -3.94
C TYR A 40 -14.39 -1.06 -3.48
N LEU A 41 -14.10 -0.05 -4.31
CA LEU A 41 -14.61 1.31 -4.20
C LEU A 41 -15.58 1.56 -5.36
N ASN A 42 -16.71 2.17 -5.07
CA ASN A 42 -17.66 2.59 -6.10
C ASN A 42 -17.28 3.95 -6.73
N GLN A 43 -18.06 4.39 -7.72
CA GLN A 43 -17.81 5.62 -8.48
C GLN A 43 -17.88 6.92 -7.65
N VAL A 44 -18.44 6.86 -6.44
CA VAL A 44 -18.50 7.99 -5.49
C VAL A 44 -17.33 7.90 -4.49
N GLU A 45 -17.08 6.71 -3.95
CA GLU A 45 -16.04 6.48 -2.94
C GLU A 45 -14.62 6.75 -3.46
N LEU A 46 -14.32 6.40 -4.72
CA LEU A 46 -12.99 6.60 -5.28
C LEU A 46 -12.62 8.11 -5.40
N PRO A 47 -13.43 8.98 -6.02
CA PRO A 47 -13.18 10.42 -6.02
C PRO A 47 -13.11 11.04 -4.62
N GLU A 48 -13.98 10.60 -3.69
CA GLU A 48 -13.95 11.08 -2.30
C GLU A 48 -12.63 10.71 -1.60
N LEU A 49 -12.12 9.48 -1.82
CA LEU A 49 -10.85 9.05 -1.25
C LEU A 49 -9.67 9.82 -1.86
N LEU A 50 -9.68 10.08 -3.18
CA LEU A 50 -8.66 10.87 -3.85
C LEU A 50 -8.62 12.31 -3.32
N ASN A 51 -9.77 12.97 -3.21
CA ASN A 51 -9.87 14.30 -2.61
C ASN A 51 -9.39 14.31 -1.14
N GLU A 52 -9.70 13.25 -0.38
CA GLU A 52 -9.23 13.13 1.00
C GLU A 52 -7.71 12.92 1.05
N ILE A 53 -7.11 12.18 0.11
CA ILE A 53 -5.64 12.03 0.00
C ILE A 53 -4.96 13.38 -0.27
N GLU A 54 -5.52 14.24 -1.11
CA GLU A 54 -5.00 15.60 -1.32
C GLU A 54 -5.03 16.42 -0.01
N LYS A 55 -6.13 16.32 0.75
CA LYS A 55 -6.23 16.94 2.07
C LYS A 55 -5.20 16.36 3.05
N ILE A 56 -5.00 15.05 3.05
CA ILE A 56 -3.99 14.39 3.89
C ILE A 56 -2.60 14.91 3.54
N GLN A 57 -2.27 15.07 2.25
CA GLN A 57 -1.00 15.63 1.82
C GLN A 57 -0.81 17.06 2.35
N ASN A 58 -1.82 17.93 2.17
CA ASN A 58 -1.78 19.30 2.67
C ASN A 58 -1.58 19.36 4.19
N ASP A 59 -2.31 18.51 4.94
CA ASP A 59 -2.14 18.40 6.39
C ASP A 59 -0.72 17.95 6.79
N ALA A 60 -0.13 17.02 6.02
CA ALA A 60 1.23 16.54 6.23
C ALA A 60 2.28 17.64 6.01
N GLU A 61 2.11 18.44 4.95
CA GLU A 61 2.97 19.58 4.63
C GLU A 61 2.89 20.67 5.71
N LEU A 62 1.70 20.90 6.27
CA LEU A 62 1.52 21.78 7.42
C LEU A 62 2.21 21.23 8.68
N ASP A 63 2.16 19.92 8.95
CA ASP A 63 2.88 19.30 10.08
C ASP A 63 4.40 19.49 9.93
N ILE A 64 4.94 19.34 8.73
CA ILE A 64 6.36 19.61 8.43
C ILE A 64 6.72 21.05 8.79
N ALA A 65 5.91 22.03 8.36
CA ALA A 65 6.18 23.44 8.61
C ALA A 65 6.08 23.82 10.09
N GLN A 66 5.15 23.23 10.83
CA GLN A 66 4.86 23.57 12.22
C GLN A 66 5.75 22.82 13.22
N ASN A 67 6.05 21.54 12.94
CA ASN A 67 6.60 20.62 13.94
C ASN A 67 7.98 20.06 13.56
N TRP A 68 8.43 20.28 12.32
CA TRP A 68 9.67 19.69 11.81
C TRP A 68 10.61 20.70 11.17
N ASN A 69 10.50 21.99 11.53
CA ASN A 69 11.40 23.06 11.05
C ASN A 69 11.49 23.18 9.53
N ASN A 70 10.46 22.75 8.79
CA ASN A 70 10.51 22.62 7.33
C ASN A 70 11.64 21.69 6.82
N GLU A 71 12.11 20.75 7.66
CA GLU A 71 13.01 19.68 7.24
C GLU A 71 12.23 18.71 6.36
N ILE A 72 12.36 18.91 5.05
CA ILE A 72 11.67 18.08 4.09
C ILE A 72 12.50 16.82 3.84
N VAL A 73 11.84 15.69 4.06
CA VAL A 73 12.48 14.40 4.15
C VAL A 73 12.35 13.63 2.83
N CYS A 74 13.49 13.27 2.24
CA CYS A 74 13.53 12.40 1.06
C CYS A 74 13.78 10.94 1.47
N PHE A 75 12.84 10.03 1.17
CA PHE A 75 12.89 8.62 1.58
C PHE A 75 13.92 7.81 0.78
N TYR A 76 13.89 7.98 -0.54
CA TYR A 76 14.88 7.45 -1.46
C TYR A 76 15.15 8.54 -2.49
N SER A 77 16.40 8.98 -2.64
CA SER A 77 16.79 9.74 -3.82
C SER A 77 17.99 9.08 -4.48
N LYS A 78 17.84 8.68 -5.74
CA LYS A 78 19.00 8.59 -6.64
C LYS A 78 19.30 10.00 -7.12
N ASN A 79 20.57 10.38 -7.17
CA ASN A 79 20.93 11.63 -7.84
C ASN A 79 20.66 11.46 -9.35
N PRO A 80 19.75 12.25 -9.97
CA PRO A 80 19.40 12.10 -11.39
C PRO A 80 20.62 12.29 -12.31
N LEU A 81 21.57 13.12 -11.88
CA LEU A 81 22.83 13.40 -12.61
C LEU A 81 23.91 12.34 -12.35
N LYS A 82 23.69 11.43 -11.38
CA LYS A 82 24.61 10.33 -11.03
C LYS A 82 23.81 9.07 -10.72
N PRO A 83 23.21 8.41 -11.72
CA PRO A 83 22.35 7.23 -11.53
C PRO A 83 23.09 6.02 -10.92
N GLU A 84 24.42 6.02 -10.98
CA GLU A 84 25.36 5.08 -10.35
C GLU A 84 25.52 5.28 -8.82
N SER A 85 25.09 6.43 -8.28
CA SER A 85 25.28 6.75 -6.86
C SER A 85 24.36 5.94 -5.96
N GLU A 86 24.88 5.54 -4.78
CA GLU A 86 24.06 4.87 -3.77
C GLU A 86 22.88 5.77 -3.34
N PRO A 87 21.65 5.22 -3.29
CA PRO A 87 20.51 5.94 -2.76
C PRO A 87 20.82 6.45 -1.36
N LYS A 88 20.50 7.72 -1.09
CA LYS A 88 20.59 8.29 0.26
C LYS A 88 19.19 8.51 0.82
N GLU A 89 18.97 7.98 2.02
CA GLU A 89 17.80 8.27 2.85
C GLU A 89 18.09 9.54 3.65
N TYR A 90 17.26 10.57 3.47
CA TYR A 90 17.33 11.85 4.20
C TYR A 90 16.25 11.94 5.28
N VAL A 91 15.69 10.79 5.67
CA VAL A 91 14.67 10.68 6.69
C VAL A 91 15.31 10.65 8.06
N THR A 92 14.95 11.62 8.88
CA THR A 92 15.34 11.57 10.28
C THR A 92 14.57 10.42 10.96
N LYS A 93 15.28 9.60 11.73
CA LYS A 93 14.67 8.52 12.51
C LYS A 93 13.46 8.99 13.35
N PRO A 94 13.49 10.17 14.01
CA PRO A 94 12.33 10.69 14.73
C PRO A 94 11.10 10.92 13.83
N TYR A 95 11.27 11.54 12.65
CA TYR A 95 10.18 11.79 11.70
C TYR A 95 9.56 10.48 11.20
N PHE A 96 10.40 9.50 10.85
CA PHE A 96 9.92 8.18 10.45
C PHE A 96 9.14 7.49 11.58
N GLN A 97 9.68 7.46 12.79
CA GLN A 97 9.05 6.75 13.91
C GLN A 97 7.71 7.38 14.33
N SER A 98 7.59 8.71 14.30
CA SER A 98 6.33 9.39 14.64
C SER A 98 5.24 9.21 13.57
N SER A 99 5.60 8.86 12.34
CA SER A 99 4.62 8.62 11.28
C SER A 99 3.69 7.43 11.55
N SER A 100 4.01 6.55 12.50
CA SER A 100 3.17 5.39 12.90
C SER A 100 1.73 5.74 13.28
N HIS A 101 1.50 6.95 13.80
CA HIS A 101 0.18 7.44 14.23
C HIS A 101 -0.17 8.80 13.59
N LYS A 102 0.55 9.18 12.53
CA LYS A 102 0.35 10.40 11.75
C LYS A 102 0.29 10.07 10.26
N ALA A 103 -0.11 11.05 9.45
CA ALA A 103 -0.03 10.97 8.00
C ALA A 103 1.13 11.84 7.49
N HIS A 104 2.36 11.44 7.79
CA HIS A 104 3.56 12.09 7.26
C HIS A 104 3.70 11.90 5.75
N VAL A 105 4.17 12.94 5.07
CA VAL A 105 4.57 12.88 3.66
C VAL A 105 6.08 12.66 3.57
N PHE A 106 6.48 11.83 2.62
CA PHE A 106 7.87 11.56 2.28
C PHE A 106 8.07 11.79 0.80
N TYR A 107 9.16 12.45 0.45
CA TYR A 107 9.43 12.84 -0.93
C TYR A 107 10.55 12.01 -1.56
N GLU A 108 10.66 12.13 -2.87
CA GLU A 108 11.87 11.81 -3.63
C GLU A 108 12.18 12.97 -4.58
N VAL A 109 13.40 13.00 -5.12
CA VAL A 109 13.83 14.02 -6.08
C VAL A 109 13.97 13.36 -7.43
N ILE A 110 13.24 13.86 -8.42
CA ILE A 110 13.24 13.40 -9.81
C ILE A 110 13.52 14.63 -10.66
N ASP A 111 14.61 14.63 -11.42
CA ASP A 111 15.04 15.75 -12.26
C ASP A 111 15.03 17.11 -11.53
N ASP A 112 15.63 17.13 -10.32
CA ASP A 112 15.68 18.30 -9.41
C ASP A 112 14.30 18.80 -8.91
N VAL A 113 13.22 18.10 -9.25
CA VAL A 113 11.88 18.36 -8.75
C VAL A 113 11.57 17.41 -7.60
N ARG A 114 11.09 17.98 -6.49
CA ARG A 114 10.60 17.20 -5.37
C ARG A 114 9.18 16.70 -5.68
N VAL A 115 9.00 15.39 -5.59
CA VAL A 115 7.69 14.74 -5.77
C VAL A 115 7.38 13.85 -4.58
N VAL A 116 6.09 13.67 -4.29
CA VAL A 116 5.67 12.75 -3.22
C VAL A 116 6.09 11.32 -3.60
N ASN A 117 6.79 10.65 -2.71
CA ASN A 117 7.08 9.22 -2.81
C ASN A 117 6.01 8.39 -2.11
N ARG A 118 5.60 8.84 -0.92
CA ARG A 118 4.53 8.21 -0.14
C ARG A 118 3.95 9.12 0.93
N ILE A 119 2.75 8.79 1.38
CA ILE A 119 2.11 9.37 2.57
C ILE A 119 1.71 8.22 3.49
N GLY A 120 2.04 8.32 4.78
CA GLY A 120 1.82 7.26 5.76
C GLY A 120 2.28 7.66 7.17
N HIS A 121 2.22 6.81 8.17
CA HIS A 121 1.83 5.40 8.17
C HIS A 121 0.51 5.16 8.93
N GLY A 122 -0.07 6.23 9.51
CA GLY A 122 -1.26 6.20 10.36
C GLY A 122 -2.48 6.93 9.78
N MET A 123 -2.60 7.12 8.46
CA MET A 123 -3.77 7.79 7.84
C MET A 123 -5.10 7.16 8.30
N HIS A 124 -5.17 5.83 8.35
CA HIS A 124 -6.32 5.07 8.84
C HIS A 124 -6.71 5.33 10.30
N LEU A 125 -5.84 5.92 11.12
CA LEU A 125 -6.11 6.18 12.54
C LEU A 125 -6.74 7.55 12.80
N ILE A 126 -6.72 8.45 11.81
CA ILE A 126 -7.09 9.84 12.00
C ILE A 126 -8.58 10.03 11.68
N GLU A 127 -9.37 10.40 12.68
CA GLU A 127 -10.84 10.49 12.60
C GLU A 127 -11.36 11.46 11.53
N LYS A 128 -10.61 12.54 11.25
CA LYS A 128 -10.97 13.51 10.20
C LYS A 128 -10.77 12.98 8.78
N TYR A 129 -10.15 11.81 8.61
CA TYR A 129 -9.98 11.11 7.33
C TYR A 129 -11.03 9.99 7.23
N SER A 130 -12.28 10.42 7.18
CA SER A 130 -13.45 9.55 7.27
C SER A 130 -13.55 8.56 6.11
N MET A 131 -13.10 8.94 4.91
CA MET A 131 -13.16 8.05 3.76
C MET A 131 -12.07 6.98 3.83
N MET A 132 -10.86 7.34 4.21
CA MET A 132 -9.77 6.40 4.55
C MET A 132 -10.23 5.40 5.61
N GLN A 133 -10.88 5.86 6.68
CA GLN A 133 -11.45 4.96 7.70
C GLN A 133 -12.55 4.06 7.15
N HIS A 134 -13.41 4.56 6.27
CA HIS A 134 -14.48 3.76 5.68
C HIS A 134 -13.91 2.69 4.71
N THR A 135 -12.95 3.05 3.87
CA THR A 135 -12.22 2.15 2.97
C THR A 135 -11.59 0.98 3.71
N VAL A 136 -11.02 1.22 4.90
CA VAL A 136 -10.30 0.19 5.67
C VAL A 136 -11.19 -0.55 6.67
N TYR A 137 -12.08 0.13 7.38
CA TYR A 137 -12.82 -0.47 8.51
C TYR A 137 -14.27 -0.81 8.21
N LYS A 138 -14.88 -0.20 7.20
CA LYS A 138 -16.33 -0.32 6.94
C LYS A 138 -16.66 -1.10 5.68
N ASN A 139 -15.66 -1.43 4.85
CA ASN A 139 -15.88 -2.18 3.62
C ASN A 139 -16.34 -3.63 3.88
N SER A 140 -17.47 -4.00 3.26
CA SER A 140 -18.12 -5.31 3.46
C SER A 140 -17.37 -6.47 2.82
N MET A 141 -16.67 -6.23 1.71
CA MET A 141 -15.85 -7.25 1.04
C MET A 141 -14.67 -7.62 1.94
N LEU A 142 -13.95 -6.63 2.46
CA LEU A 142 -12.81 -6.86 3.35
C LEU A 142 -13.24 -7.60 4.62
N LYS A 143 -14.36 -7.18 5.23
CA LYS A 143 -14.94 -7.88 6.38
C LYS A 143 -15.25 -9.34 6.08
N SER A 144 -15.81 -9.63 4.91
CA SER A 144 -16.14 -11.00 4.48
C SER A 144 -14.88 -11.85 4.29
N ILE A 145 -13.85 -11.30 3.65
CA ILE A 145 -12.55 -11.98 3.47
C ILE A 145 -11.87 -12.25 4.81
N PHE A 146 -11.75 -11.25 5.68
CA PHE A 146 -11.12 -11.42 7.00
C PHE A 146 -11.84 -12.47 7.85
N LYS A 147 -13.18 -12.46 7.87
CA LYS A 147 -13.94 -13.52 8.52
C LYS A 147 -13.65 -14.89 7.90
N GLY A 148 -13.62 -14.97 6.57
CA GLY A 148 -13.43 -16.21 5.83
C GLY A 148 -12.03 -16.84 6.01
N ILE A 149 -10.98 -16.01 6.14
CA ILE A 149 -9.61 -16.49 6.40
C ILE A 149 -9.30 -16.65 7.92
N GLY A 150 -10.29 -16.43 8.79
CA GLY A 150 -10.21 -16.76 10.21
C GLY A 150 -9.79 -15.64 11.16
N PHE A 151 -9.74 -14.37 10.71
CA PHE A 151 -9.51 -13.25 11.63
C PHE A 151 -10.69 -13.07 12.59
N ARG A 152 -10.39 -12.87 13.87
CA ARG A 152 -11.39 -12.57 14.90
C ARG A 152 -11.51 -11.07 15.18
N LYS A 153 -10.36 -10.41 15.33
CA LYS A 153 -10.23 -8.97 15.61
C LYS A 153 -9.09 -8.43 14.75
N PRO A 154 -9.30 -8.26 13.43
CA PRO A 154 -8.26 -7.71 12.56
C PRO A 154 -7.94 -6.28 12.99
N ILE A 155 -6.66 -5.92 12.97
CA ILE A 155 -6.18 -4.56 13.15
C ILE A 155 -5.51 -4.11 11.86
N CYS A 156 -5.75 -2.86 11.46
CA CYS A 156 -4.90 -2.21 10.48
C CYS A 156 -3.73 -1.60 11.26
N HIS A 157 -2.50 -2.01 10.94
CA HIS A 157 -1.29 -1.52 11.61
C HIS A 157 -0.58 -0.43 10.79
N LEU A 158 -0.95 -0.30 9.50
CA LEU A 158 -0.24 0.49 8.52
C LEU A 158 -1.18 0.87 7.37
N SER A 159 -1.17 2.15 7.00
CA SER A 159 -1.79 2.66 5.77
C SER A 159 -0.82 3.55 5.03
N VAL A 160 -0.62 3.30 3.73
CA VAL A 160 0.31 4.05 2.88
C VAL A 160 -0.35 4.37 1.54
N TYR A 161 -0.23 5.62 1.12
CA TYR A 161 -0.49 6.04 -0.26
C TYR A 161 0.85 6.14 -0.99
N ILE A 162 0.95 5.54 -2.18
CA ILE A 162 2.18 5.49 -2.99
C ILE A 162 1.82 5.93 -4.42
N PRO A 163 2.06 7.18 -4.81
CA PRO A 163 1.94 7.58 -6.21
C PRO A 163 2.98 6.86 -7.05
N LYS A 164 2.60 6.51 -8.28
CA LYS A 164 3.53 5.98 -9.29
C LYS A 164 3.76 7.03 -10.35
N HIS A 165 5.01 7.49 -10.44
CA HIS A 165 5.46 8.43 -11.46
C HIS A 165 5.67 7.71 -12.80
N PRO A 166 5.75 8.44 -13.93
CA PRO A 166 5.94 7.84 -15.25
C PRO A 166 7.12 6.87 -15.31
N HIS A 167 7.03 5.92 -16.23
CA HIS A 167 7.99 4.83 -16.42
C HIS A 167 9.46 5.19 -16.21
N GLY A 168 10.11 4.46 -15.30
CA GLY A 168 11.54 4.61 -15.01
C GLY A 168 11.87 5.74 -14.04
N LEU A 169 10.87 6.54 -13.64
CA LEU A 169 10.99 7.59 -12.64
C LEU A 169 10.48 7.09 -11.29
N GLY A 170 11.20 7.51 -10.24
CA GLY A 170 10.90 7.15 -8.87
C GLY A 170 11.47 5.80 -8.42
N SER A 171 11.22 5.46 -7.16
CA SER A 171 11.89 4.35 -6.48
C SER A 171 11.30 2.98 -6.83
N GLU A 172 12.17 2.02 -7.18
CA GLU A 172 11.80 0.63 -7.41
C GLU A 172 11.43 -0.06 -6.09
N VAL A 173 10.35 -0.85 -6.10
CA VAL A 173 9.97 -1.72 -4.99
C VAL A 173 10.47 -3.13 -5.29
N ARG A 174 11.51 -3.57 -4.57
CA ARG A 174 12.08 -4.92 -4.72
C ARG A 174 11.06 -6.00 -4.28
N PRO A 175 11.13 -7.23 -4.84
CA PRO A 175 10.33 -8.35 -4.35
C PRO A 175 10.57 -8.59 -2.86
N HIS A 176 9.49 -8.66 -2.06
CA HIS A 176 9.55 -8.86 -0.62
C HIS A 176 8.29 -9.58 -0.11
N GLN A 177 8.30 -9.96 1.17
CA GLN A 177 7.13 -10.47 1.90
C GLN A 177 6.82 -9.47 3.01
N GLU A 178 5.59 -8.99 3.13
CA GLU A 178 5.24 -7.96 4.13
C GLU A 178 5.63 -8.36 5.57
N SER A 179 5.50 -9.65 5.90
CA SER A 179 5.87 -10.19 7.21
C SER A 179 7.36 -10.07 7.55
N THR A 180 8.25 -9.66 6.63
CA THR A 180 9.65 -9.30 6.96
C THR A 180 9.76 -7.91 7.59
N PHE A 181 8.77 -7.04 7.37
CA PHE A 181 8.67 -5.71 7.97
C PHE A 181 7.73 -5.70 9.18
N ALA A 182 6.59 -6.41 9.09
CA ALA A 182 5.61 -6.55 10.15
C ALA A 182 5.53 -8.01 10.63
N TYR A 183 6.50 -8.43 11.44
CA TYR A 183 6.58 -9.84 11.88
C TYR A 183 5.52 -10.18 12.95
N THR A 184 4.91 -11.35 12.83
CA THR A 184 4.03 -11.97 13.83
C THR A 184 4.27 -13.47 13.89
N GLU A 185 3.97 -14.10 15.03
CA GLU A 185 4.04 -15.55 15.21
C GLU A 185 2.70 -16.08 15.75
N PRO A 186 1.94 -16.90 14.99
CA PRO A 186 2.17 -17.26 13.59
C PRO A 186 2.03 -16.06 12.63
N THR A 187 2.54 -16.19 11.40
CA THR A 187 2.43 -15.13 10.38
C THR A 187 0.96 -14.83 10.07
N SER A 188 0.55 -13.58 10.26
CA SER A 188 -0.84 -13.15 10.12
C SER A 188 -1.01 -11.86 9.31
N VAL A 189 0.04 -11.33 8.69
CA VAL A 189 -0.08 -10.07 7.94
C VAL A 189 -0.77 -10.30 6.60
N VAL A 190 -1.74 -9.44 6.29
CA VAL A 190 -2.43 -9.37 5.00
C VAL A 190 -2.32 -7.93 4.49
N VAL A 191 -2.00 -7.79 3.21
CA VAL A 191 -1.92 -6.49 2.54
C VAL A 191 -3.18 -6.27 1.72
N LEU A 192 -3.86 -5.15 1.96
CA LEU A 192 -4.87 -4.60 1.06
C LEU A 192 -4.17 -3.61 0.12
N TRP A 193 -4.01 -3.98 -1.14
CA TRP A 193 -3.52 -3.09 -2.19
C TRP A 193 -4.70 -2.61 -3.03
N LEU A 194 -4.87 -1.29 -3.15
CA LEU A 194 -5.96 -0.65 -3.86
C LEU A 194 -5.40 0.14 -5.03
N ALA A 195 -5.87 -0.17 -6.25
CA ALA A 195 -5.61 0.65 -7.42
C ALA A 195 -6.52 1.89 -7.35
N LEU A 196 -5.94 3.08 -7.22
CA LEU A 196 -6.68 4.35 -7.26
C LEU A 196 -6.74 4.94 -8.68
N GLU A 197 -5.91 4.40 -9.57
CA GLU A 197 -5.91 4.60 -11.01
C GLU A 197 -5.77 3.23 -11.67
N ASP A 198 -6.12 3.11 -12.95
CA ASP A 198 -5.95 1.86 -13.70
C ASP A 198 -4.48 1.43 -13.64
N ALA A 199 -4.21 0.22 -13.13
CA ALA A 199 -2.86 -0.27 -12.94
C ALA A 199 -2.51 -1.36 -13.97
N SER A 200 -1.60 -1.03 -14.89
CA SER A 200 -1.11 -1.88 -15.97
C SER A 200 0.38 -2.19 -15.81
N ILE A 201 0.93 -3.02 -16.70
CA ILE A 201 2.38 -3.29 -16.72
C ILE A 201 3.15 -2.00 -16.93
N GLU A 202 2.54 -1.10 -17.71
CA GLU A 202 3.10 0.16 -18.11
C GLU A 202 3.21 1.09 -16.89
N ASN A 203 2.14 1.38 -16.17
CA ASN A 203 2.22 2.31 -15.03
C ASN A 203 2.49 1.68 -13.66
N GLY A 204 3.10 0.49 -13.61
CA GLY A 204 3.62 -0.08 -12.37
C GLY A 204 2.60 -0.86 -11.53
N CYS A 205 1.81 -1.74 -12.16
CA CYS A 205 0.93 -2.65 -11.45
C CYS A 205 1.68 -3.61 -10.51
N MET A 206 0.95 -4.16 -9.53
CA MET A 206 1.52 -5.17 -8.63
C MET A 206 1.85 -6.48 -9.38
N TYR A 207 3.01 -7.04 -9.05
CA TYR A 207 3.43 -8.39 -9.40
C TYR A 207 3.35 -9.28 -8.17
N GLY A 208 2.94 -10.52 -8.35
CA GLY A 208 2.87 -11.50 -7.27
C GLY A 208 3.14 -12.91 -7.78
N VAL A 209 3.74 -13.73 -6.92
CA VAL A 209 3.99 -15.15 -7.20
C VAL A 209 2.89 -15.98 -6.54
N MET A 210 2.06 -16.62 -7.34
CA MET A 210 0.95 -17.44 -6.83
C MET A 210 1.48 -18.59 -5.97
N GLY A 211 0.89 -18.77 -4.79
CA GLY A 211 1.26 -19.81 -3.83
C GLY A 211 2.49 -19.50 -2.98
N SER A 212 3.14 -18.33 -3.18
CA SER A 212 4.32 -17.94 -2.39
C SER A 212 3.99 -17.65 -0.92
N ASN A 213 2.72 -17.55 -0.54
CA ASN A 213 2.26 -17.48 0.86
C ASN A 213 2.60 -18.74 1.68
N ARG A 214 2.98 -19.85 1.03
CA ARG A 214 3.46 -21.08 1.69
C ARG A 214 4.98 -21.16 1.77
N TRP A 215 5.70 -20.19 1.22
CA TRP A 215 7.16 -20.17 1.28
C TRP A 215 7.61 -19.68 2.66
N PRO A 216 8.78 -20.16 3.15
CA PRO A 216 9.38 -19.58 4.35
C PRO A 216 9.68 -18.09 4.13
N LEU A 217 9.66 -17.32 5.23
CA LEU A 217 10.08 -15.91 5.17
C LEU A 217 11.53 -15.82 4.68
N LYS A 218 11.76 -15.03 3.63
CA LYS A 218 13.08 -14.71 3.13
C LYS A 218 13.42 -13.27 3.46
N TRP A 219 14.48 -13.09 4.25
CA TRP A 219 15.06 -11.77 4.47
C TRP A 219 15.63 -11.24 3.15
N VAL A 220 15.05 -10.14 2.66
CA VAL A 220 15.62 -9.39 1.54
C VAL A 220 16.66 -8.46 2.15
N HIS A 221 17.92 -8.58 1.73
CA HIS A 221 18.94 -7.61 2.13
C HIS A 221 18.58 -6.28 1.47
N GLY A 222 18.43 -5.23 2.29
CA GLY A 222 18.27 -3.84 1.84
C GLY A 222 19.49 -3.38 1.08
#